data_AF-A0A0N4UJR2-F1
#
_entry.id   AF-A0A0N4UJR2-F1
#
_cell.length_a   1.000
_cell.length_b   1.000
_cell.length_c   1.000
_cell.angle_alpha   90.00
_cell.angle_beta   90.00
_cell.angle_gamma   90.00
#
_symmetry.space_group_name_H-M   'P 1'
#
loop_
_entity.id
_entity.type
_entity.pdbx_description
1 polymer ?
#
loop_
_entity_poly.entity_id
_entity_poly.type
_entity_poly.pdbx_seq_one_letter_code
_entity_poly.pdbx_strand_id
1 'polypeptide(L)'
;MDKLIQLEKILNRYVDLGDGKRNDVRVRTTEKYRNVYSEQQRLELEKEYRTSTFINAIRKSELSTQLHLTERQVKIWFQNRLKRREI
;
A
#
# COMPACT_ATOMS: atom_id res chain seq x y z
N MET A 1 15.20 16.11 16.28
CA MET A 1 15.98 15.06 15.58
C MET A 1 15.53 13.64 15.92
N ASP A 2 14.94 13.36 17.09
CA ASP A 2 14.48 12.01 17.48
C ASP A 2 13.38 11.37 16.60
N LYS A 3 12.44 12.16 16.06
CA LYS A 3 11.33 11.61 15.27
C LYS A 3 11.78 10.90 13.98
N LEU A 4 12.85 11.39 13.33
CA LEU A 4 13.39 10.79 12.10
C LEU A 4 14.07 9.45 12.39
N ILE A 5 14.87 9.37 13.46
CA ILE A 5 15.51 8.12 13.90
C ILE A 5 14.45 7.10 14.36
N GLN A 6 13.39 7.55 15.03
CA GLN A 6 12.29 6.67 15.43
C GLN A 6 11.51 6.14 14.23
N LEU A 7 11.30 6.96 13.20
CA LEU A 7 10.70 6.53 11.93
C LEU A 7 11.61 5.57 11.17
N GLU A 8 12.93 5.84 11.11
CA GLU A 8 13.90 4.91 10.51
C GLU A 8 13.96 3.58 11.26
N LYS A 9 13.90 3.58 12.60
CA LYS A 9 13.80 2.35 13.41
C LYS A 9 12.50 1.58 13.18
N ILE A 10 11.40 2.29 12.94
CA ILE A 10 10.12 1.65 12.60
C ILE A 10 10.21 1.05 11.19
N LEU A 11 10.72 1.80 10.21
CA LEU A 11 10.88 1.35 8.83
C LEU A 11 11.89 0.19 8.70
N ASN A 12 13.00 0.23 9.43
CA ASN A 12 14.01 -0.85 9.43
C ASN A 12 13.51 -2.14 10.10
N ARG A 13 12.52 -2.07 11.00
CA ARG A 13 11.85 -3.28 11.52
C ARG A 13 10.95 -3.96 10.49
N TYR A 14 10.53 -3.25 9.45
CA TYR A 14 9.65 -3.79 8.42
C TYR A 14 10.38 -4.53 7.29
N VAL A 15 11.71 -4.58 7.31
CA VAL A 15 12.50 -5.16 6.20
C VAL A 15 12.61 -6.70 6.30
N ASP A 16 11.94 -7.34 7.26
CA ASP A 16 12.17 -8.77 7.59
C ASP A 16 10.91 -9.68 7.63
N LEU A 17 9.85 -9.35 6.87
CA LEU A 17 8.66 -10.21 6.75
C LEU A 17 8.45 -10.66 5.30
N GLY A 18 9.27 -11.61 4.88
CA GLY A 18 8.99 -12.46 3.74
C GLY A 18 7.95 -13.51 4.10
N ASP A 19 6.73 -13.39 3.57
CA ASP A 19 5.92 -14.56 3.24
C ASP A 19 5.21 -14.32 1.89
N GLY A 20 5.71 -15.00 0.86
CA GLY A 20 5.26 -14.95 -0.52
C GLY A 20 3.91 -15.64 -0.75
N LYS A 21 2.90 -15.38 0.07
CA LYS A 21 1.55 -15.93 -0.13
C LYS A 21 0.73 -15.03 -1.04
N ARG A 22 0.36 -15.59 -2.19
CA ARG A 22 -0.63 -15.03 -3.12
C ARG A 22 -1.91 -14.67 -2.36
N ASN A 23 -2.32 -13.41 -2.47
CA ASN A 23 -3.47 -12.84 -1.78
C ASN A 23 -4.81 -13.42 -2.26
N ASP A 24 -5.22 -14.57 -1.72
CA ASP A 24 -6.57 -15.14 -1.94
C ASP A 24 -7.48 -14.95 -0.72
N VAL A 25 -7.41 -13.79 -0.07
CA VAL A 25 -8.45 -13.41 0.91
C VAL A 25 -9.49 -12.57 0.18
N ARG A 26 -10.58 -13.23 -0.21
CA ARG A 26 -11.74 -12.61 -0.85
C ARG A 26 -12.82 -12.38 0.19
N VAL A 27 -13.16 -11.12 0.44
CA VAL A 27 -14.30 -10.77 1.28
C VAL A 27 -15.53 -10.58 0.40
N ARG A 28 -16.63 -11.26 0.74
CA ARG A 28 -17.91 -11.10 0.07
C ARG A 28 -18.52 -9.76 0.50
N THR A 29 -18.73 -8.86 -0.45
CA THR A 29 -19.65 -7.73 -0.28
C THR A 29 -20.98 -8.04 -0.95
N THR A 30 -22.03 -7.29 -0.64
CA THR A 30 -23.38 -7.48 -1.21
C THR A 30 -23.36 -7.50 -2.74
N GLU A 31 -22.45 -6.74 -3.36
CA GLU A 31 -22.36 -6.56 -4.80
C GLU A 31 -21.32 -7.46 -5.50
N LYS A 32 -20.25 -7.88 -4.79
CA LYS A 32 -19.10 -8.60 -5.38
C LYS A 32 -18.09 -9.11 -4.36
N TYR A 33 -17.29 -10.08 -4.77
CA TYR A 33 -16.06 -10.43 -4.07
C TYR A 33 -15.05 -9.30 -4.20
N ARG A 34 -14.46 -8.89 -3.08
CA ARG A 34 -13.38 -7.93 -3.03
C ARG A 34 -12.12 -8.64 -2.57
N ASN A 35 -11.06 -8.50 -3.34
CA ASN A 35 -9.74 -8.94 -2.90
C ASN A 35 -9.25 -7.96 -1.84
N VAL A 36 -8.84 -8.50 -0.70
CA VAL A 36 -8.25 -7.74 0.38
C VAL A 36 -6.75 -7.69 0.15
N TYR A 37 -6.15 -6.50 0.22
CA TYR A 37 -4.69 -6.36 0.14
C TYR A 37 -4.02 -7.06 1.33
N SER A 38 -2.82 -7.62 1.15
CA SER A 38 -2.00 -8.09 2.29
C SER A 38 -1.63 -6.93 3.20
N GLU A 39 -1.20 -7.25 4.42
CA GLU A 39 -0.58 -6.27 5.30
C GLU A 39 0.62 -5.58 4.63
N GLN A 40 1.52 -6.35 4.02
CA GLN A 40 2.68 -5.81 3.29
C GLN A 40 2.30 -4.86 2.17
N GLN A 41 1.30 -5.20 1.35
CA GLN A 41 0.80 -4.31 0.30
C GLN A 41 0.28 -2.99 0.87
N ARG A 42 -0.51 -3.02 1.96
CA ARG A 42 -1.03 -1.80 2.59
C ARG A 42 0.09 -0.94 3.16
N LEU A 43 1.09 -1.55 3.79
CA LEU A 43 2.21 -0.86 4.40
C LEU A 43 3.05 -0.12 3.36
N GLU A 44 3.40 -0.78 2.26
CA GLU A 44 4.18 -0.17 1.18
C GLU A 44 3.38 0.95 0.48
N LEU A 45 2.07 0.77 0.28
CA LEU A 45 1.20 1.84 -0.23
C LEU A 45 1.13 3.04 0.73
N GLU A 46 1.04 2.80 2.04
CA GLU A 46 1.02 3.86 3.07
C GLU A 46 2.38 4.55 3.21
N LYS A 47 3.47 3.81 3.06
CA LYS A 47 4.84 4.36 2.99
C LYS A 47 4.95 5.32 1.82
N GLU A 48 4.50 4.93 0.63
CA GLU A 48 4.52 5.81 -0.53
C GLU A 48 3.62 7.03 -0.34
N TYR A 49 2.41 6.85 0.19
CA TYR A 49 1.49 7.96 0.43
C TYR A 49 2.04 9.02 1.39
N ARG A 50 2.83 8.59 2.38
CA ARG A 50 3.53 9.51 3.30
C ARG A 50 4.66 10.28 2.60
N THR A 51 5.31 9.68 1.61
CA THR A 51 6.33 10.35 0.78
C THR A 51 5.68 11.34 -0.18
N SER A 52 4.61 10.93 -0.87
CA SER A 52 3.84 11.78 -1.78
C SER A 52 2.37 11.43 -1.75
N THR A 53 1.53 12.42 -1.47
CA THR A 53 0.07 12.24 -1.43
C THR A 53 -0.52 11.95 -2.81
N PHE A 54 0.22 12.23 -3.88
CA PHE A 54 -0.14 11.94 -5.27
C PHE A 54 0.89 11.01 -5.88
N ILE A 55 0.43 9.96 -6.57
CA ILE A 55 1.31 9.03 -7.24
C ILE A 55 1.55 9.43 -8.70
N ASN A 56 2.81 9.53 -9.10
CA ASN A 56 3.19 9.79 -10.49
C ASN A 56 3.26 8.49 -11.32
N ALA A 57 3.42 8.60 -12.64
CA ALA A 57 3.38 7.46 -13.55
C ALA A 57 4.48 6.42 -13.28
N ILE A 58 5.71 6.88 -13.05
CA ILE A 58 6.88 6.03 -12.81
C ILE A 58 6.66 5.22 -11.53
N ARG A 59 6.34 5.92 -10.43
CA ARG A 59 6.22 5.27 -9.13
C ARG A 59 5.02 4.32 -9.04
N LYS A 60 3.94 4.64 -9.77
CA LYS A 60 2.78 3.74 -9.94
C LYS A 60 3.17 2.43 -10.61
N SER A 61 4.00 2.47 -11.65
CA SER A 61 4.48 1.27 -12.34
C SER A 61 5.40 0.43 -11.45
N GLU A 62 6.31 1.08 -10.71
CA GLU A 62 7.19 0.42 -9.73
C GLU A 62 6.39 -0.30 -8.64
N LEU A 63 5.44 0.39 -7.99
CA LEU A 63 4.59 -0.21 -6.97
C LEU A 63 3.70 -1.32 -7.53
N SER A 64 3.19 -1.16 -8.76
CA SER A 64 2.41 -2.19 -9.44
C SER A 64 3.20 -3.50 -9.53
N THR A 65 4.46 -3.40 -9.96
CA THR A 65 5.37 -4.54 -10.09
C THR A 65 5.76 -5.11 -8.72
N GLN A 66 6.22 -4.27 -7.80
CA GLN A 66 6.68 -4.68 -6.47
C GLN A 66 5.58 -5.35 -5.64
N LEU A 67 4.35 -4.85 -5.73
CA LEU A 67 3.23 -5.30 -4.89
C LEU A 67 2.35 -6.34 -5.58
N HIS A 68 2.66 -6.73 -6.82
CA HIS A 68 1.82 -7.59 -7.65
C HIS A 68 0.36 -7.10 -7.72
N LEU A 69 0.20 -5.78 -7.87
CA LEU A 69 -1.08 -5.11 -8.08
C LEU A 69 -1.11 -4.54 -9.50
N THR A 70 -2.28 -4.35 -10.07
CA THR A 70 -2.42 -3.57 -11.31
C THR A 70 -2.24 -2.08 -11.04
N GLU A 71 -1.74 -1.33 -12.02
CA GLU A 71 -1.65 0.14 -11.91
C GLU A 71 -2.98 0.79 -11.56
N ARG A 72 -4.10 0.22 -12.04
CA ARG A 72 -5.46 0.65 -11.71
C ARG A 72 -5.78 0.48 -10.23
N GLN A 73 -5.38 -0.65 -9.62
CA GLN A 73 -5.57 -0.89 -8.19
C GLN A 73 -4.77 0.10 -7.35
N VAL A 74 -3.51 0.36 -7.73
CA VAL A 74 -2.67 1.37 -7.06
C VAL A 74 -3.33 2.75 -7.16
N LYS A 75 -3.77 3.16 -8.36
CA LYS A 75 -4.49 4.43 -8.57
C LYS A 75 -5.74 4.56 -7.69
N ILE A 76 -6.58 3.52 -7.65
CA ILE A 76 -7.80 3.51 -6.83
C ILE A 76 -7.47 3.59 -5.33
N TRP A 77 -6.42 2.90 -4.88
CA TRP A 77 -5.99 2.96 -3.49
C TRP A 77 -5.60 4.38 -3.10
N PHE A 78 -4.79 5.08 -3.91
CA PHE A 78 -4.40 6.48 -3.64
C PHE A 78 -5.61 7.41 -3.59
N GLN A 79 -6.56 7.25 -4.53
CA GLN A 79 -7.81 8.02 -4.52
C GLN A 79 -8.63 7.77 -3.25
N ASN A 80 -8.80 6.51 -2.84
CA ASN A 80 -9.53 6.17 -1.62
C ASN A 80 -8.81 6.65 -0.36
N ARG A 81 -7.47 6.59 -0.35
CA ARG A 81 -6.65 7.03 0.77
C ARG A 81 -6.72 8.54 0.98
N LEU A 82 -6.75 9.31 -0.12
CA LEU A 82 -7.00 10.76 -0.11
C LEU A 82 -8.38 11.07 0.47
N LYS A 83 -9.43 10.44 -0.05
CA LYS A 83 -10.81 10.64 0.44
C LYS A 83 -10.95 10.36 1.94
N ARG A 84 -10.27 9.32 2.45
CA ARG A 84 -10.27 8.97 3.89
C ARG A 84 -9.52 9.97 4.78
N ARG A 85 -8.70 10.85 4.22
CA ARG A 85 -8.03 11.94 4.97
C ARG A 85 -8.92 13.19 5.05
N GLU A 86 -9.85 13.33 4.10
CA GLU A 86 -10.76 14.47 4.00
C GLU A 86 -12.05 14.29 4.82
N ILE A 87 -12.26 13.10 5.39
CA ILE A 87 -13.35 12.75 6.32
C ILE A 87 -12.72 12.54 7.70
#